data_AF-A0A903VEI0-F1
#
_entry.id   AF-A0A903VEI0-F1
#
_cell.length_a   1.000
_cell.length_b   1.000
_cell.length_c   1.000
_cell.angle_alpha   90.00
_cell.angle_beta   90.00
_cell.angle_gamma   90.00
#
_symmetry.space_group_name_H-M   'P 1'
#
loop_
_entity.id
_entity.type
_entity.pdbx_description
1 polymer ?
#
loop_
_entity_poly.entity_id
_entity_poly.type
_entity_poly.pdbx_seq_one_letter_code
_entity_poly.pdbx_strand_id
1 'polypeptide(L)'
;MARYVGLDKLGKLFGYIRDNGGIRASLYKLYRMDEMKAGRLVGQDKYGNKYYEDPSQFYGRNRWVEYAPHFNLEYDGSQIPAEWFGWMHYKTDLPPNRDGMRRINSDGRS
;
A
#
# COMPACT_ATOMS: atom_id res chain seq x y z
N MET A 1 6.02 -18.91 32.94
CA MET A 1 6.81 -17.76 32.43
C MET A 1 5.84 -16.74 31.86
N ALA A 2 5.50 -15.69 32.61
CA ALA A 2 4.60 -14.64 32.13
C ALA A 2 5.33 -13.81 31.06
N ARG A 3 4.89 -13.92 29.78
CA ARG A 3 5.32 -12.96 28.74
C ARG A 3 4.80 -11.58 29.16
N TYR A 4 5.68 -10.62 29.29
CA TYR A 4 5.31 -9.21 29.49
C TYR A 4 4.62 -8.69 28.23
N VAL A 5 3.29 -8.87 28.17
CA VAL A 5 2.39 -8.49 27.06
C VAL A 5 2.38 -6.98 26.75
N GLY A 6 3.01 -6.16 27.59
CA GLY A 6 3.09 -4.70 27.43
C GLY A 6 4.35 -4.21 26.70
N LEU A 7 5.51 -4.78 26.98
CA LEU A 7 6.79 -4.30 26.42
C LEU A 7 7.00 -4.76 24.97
N ASP A 8 6.53 -5.95 24.62
CA ASP A 8 6.55 -6.47 23.26
C ASP A 8 5.63 -5.69 22.32
N LYS A 9 4.46 -5.24 22.82
CA LYS A 9 3.55 -4.38 22.06
C LYS A 9 4.12 -2.99 21.82
N LEU A 10 4.76 -2.40 22.83
CA LEU A 10 5.47 -1.12 22.66
C LEU A 10 6.59 -1.23 21.64
N GLY A 11 7.40 -2.31 21.71
CA GLY A 11 8.44 -2.58 20.72
C GLY A 11 7.91 -2.68 19.28
N LYS A 12 6.77 -3.36 19.09
CA LYS A 12 6.09 -3.43 17.78
C LYS A 12 5.59 -2.06 17.31
N LEU A 13 5.00 -1.27 18.20
CA LEU A 13 4.54 0.09 17.87
C LEU A 13 5.71 0.98 17.40
N PHE A 14 6.85 0.92 18.09
CA PHE A 14 8.06 1.65 17.66
C PHE A 14 8.58 1.15 16.31
N GLY A 15 8.54 -0.16 16.06
CA GLY A 15 8.83 -0.73 14.74
C GLY A 15 7.95 -0.13 13.65
N TYR A 16 6.62 -0.14 13.84
CA TYR A 16 5.68 0.44 12.89
C TYR A 16 5.89 1.93 12.65
N ILE A 17 6.21 2.70 13.70
CA ILE A 17 6.50 4.14 13.57
C ILE A 17 7.75 4.35 12.72
N ARG A 18 8.81 3.55 12.93
CA ARG A 18 10.04 3.62 12.16
C ARG A 18 9.80 3.23 10.69
N ASP A 19 9.10 2.13 10.46
CA ASP A 19 8.84 1.61 9.11
C ASP A 19 7.97 2.56 8.27
N ASN A 20 7.08 3.32 8.92
CA ASN A 20 6.25 4.32 8.28
C ASN A 20 6.96 5.66 7.98
N GLY A 21 8.24 5.80 8.33
CA GLY A 21 9.01 7.03 8.11
C GLY A 21 8.94 8.03 9.27
N GLY A 22 8.61 7.56 10.47
CA GLY A 22 8.62 8.34 11.71
C GLY A 22 7.25 8.82 12.17
N ILE A 23 7.21 9.40 13.37
CA ILE A 23 5.97 9.75 14.10
C ILE A 23 5.05 10.66 13.28
N ARG A 24 5.60 11.64 12.55
CA ARG A 24 4.80 12.57 11.74
C ARG A 24 4.10 11.86 10.58
N ALA A 25 4.79 10.96 9.89
CA ALA A 25 4.22 10.18 8.80
C ALA A 25 3.19 9.18 9.34
N SER A 26 3.47 8.53 10.47
CA SER A 26 2.54 7.66 11.16
C SER A 26 1.26 8.38 11.60
N LEU A 27 1.36 9.57 12.18
CA LEU A 27 0.20 10.39 12.57
C LEU A 27 -0.59 10.85 11.35
N TYR A 28 0.08 11.25 10.27
CA TYR A 28 -0.58 11.62 9.02
C TYR A 28 -1.35 10.43 8.42
N LYS A 29 -0.75 9.24 8.40
CA LYS A 29 -1.43 8.01 7.96
C LYS A 29 -2.61 7.69 8.84
N LEU A 30 -2.50 7.85 10.16
CA LEU A 30 -3.60 7.61 11.09
C LEU A 30 -4.76 8.60 10.85
N TYR A 31 -4.46 9.87 10.59
CA TYR A 31 -5.47 10.88 10.28
C TYR A 31 -6.17 10.65 8.93
N ARG A 32 -5.45 10.12 7.94
CA ARG A 32 -5.97 9.94 6.57
C ARG A 32 -6.60 8.57 6.31
N MET A 33 -6.05 7.51 6.90
CA MET A 33 -6.36 6.12 6.56
C MET A 33 -6.94 5.34 7.75
N ASP A 34 -7.12 5.99 8.92
CA ASP A 34 -7.56 5.42 10.20
C ASP A 34 -6.71 4.24 10.73
N GLU A 35 -5.71 3.78 9.99
CA GLU A 35 -4.90 2.61 10.29
C GLU A 35 -3.42 2.83 9.96
N MET A 36 -2.54 2.45 10.89
CA MET A 36 -1.11 2.33 10.62
C MET A 36 -0.82 0.94 10.08
N LYS A 37 -0.75 0.81 8.75
CA LYS A 37 -0.23 -0.39 8.10
C LYS A 37 1.23 -0.21 7.75
N ALA A 38 2.00 -1.29 7.82
CA ALA A 38 3.33 -1.37 7.24
C ALA A 38 3.36 -2.58 6.30
N GLY A 39 3.99 -2.41 5.14
CA GLY A 39 4.07 -3.44 4.12
C GLY A 39 5.15 -3.14 3.10
N ARG A 40 5.39 -4.09 2.21
CA ARG A 40 6.35 -3.95 1.14
C ARG A 40 5.79 -3.03 0.06
N LEU A 41 6.54 -1.99 -0.32
CA LEU A 41 6.23 -1.18 -1.50
C LEU A 41 6.37 -2.03 -2.76
N VAL A 42 5.26 -2.22 -3.47
CA VAL A 42 5.19 -2.97 -4.73
C VAL A 42 5.54 -2.07 -5.90
N GLY A 43 5.03 -0.83 -5.91
CA GLY A 43 5.34 0.16 -6.93
C GLY A 43 4.58 1.47 -6.74
N GLN A 44 4.81 2.39 -7.68
CA GLN A 44 4.15 3.69 -7.74
C GLN A 44 3.58 3.89 -9.14
N ASP A 45 2.39 4.49 -9.24
CA ASP A 45 1.82 4.89 -10.53
C ASP A 45 2.23 6.30 -10.98
N LYS A 46 1.82 6.66 -12.19
CA LYS A 46 2.07 7.99 -12.79
C LYS A 46 1.43 9.16 -12.04
N TYR A 47 0.41 8.90 -11.22
CA TYR A 47 -0.29 9.91 -10.43
C TYR A 47 0.35 10.10 -9.04
N GLY A 48 1.32 9.25 -8.70
CA GLY A 48 2.05 9.28 -7.44
C GLY A 48 1.46 8.37 -6.37
N ASN A 49 0.41 7.59 -6.68
CA ASN A 49 -0.15 6.63 -5.72
C ASN A 49 0.82 5.47 -5.53
N LYS A 50 1.00 5.06 -4.28
CA LYS A 50 1.93 3.99 -3.89
C LYS A 50 1.14 2.75 -3.49
N TYR A 51 1.54 1.61 -4.01
CA TYR A 51 0.87 0.33 -3.79
C TYR A 51 1.72 -0.55 -2.89
N TYR A 52 1.10 -1.10 -1.85
CA TYR A 52 1.78 -1.91 -0.86
C TYR A 52 1.14 -3.29 -0.72
N GLU A 53 1.95 -4.26 -0.34
CA GLU A 53 1.53 -5.62 -0.06
C GLU A 53 2.17 -6.17 1.22
N ASP A 54 1.37 -6.88 2.02
CA ASP A 54 1.82 -7.67 3.16
C ASP A 54 1.11 -9.05 3.17
N PRO A 55 1.77 -10.11 2.66
CA PRO A 55 1.20 -11.46 2.61
C PRO A 55 0.86 -12.06 3.98
N SER A 56 1.34 -11.48 5.08
CA SER A 56 1.01 -11.93 6.43
C SER A 56 -0.38 -11.50 6.89
N GLN A 57 -0.97 -10.50 6.23
CA GLN A 57 -2.33 -10.03 6.51
C GLN A 57 -3.38 -10.89 5.82
N PHE A 58 -4.61 -10.82 6.32
CA PHE A 58 -5.76 -11.48 5.71
C PHE A 58 -6.02 -10.99 4.26
N TYR A 59 -6.45 -11.91 3.39
CA TYR A 59 -6.85 -11.59 2.01
C TYR A 59 -7.94 -10.51 1.99
N GLY A 60 -7.79 -9.52 1.10
CA GLY A 60 -8.63 -8.31 1.06
C GLY A 60 -8.07 -7.15 1.88
N ARG A 61 -7.19 -7.39 2.86
CA ARG A 61 -6.48 -6.34 3.61
C ARG A 61 -4.98 -6.33 3.36
N ASN A 62 -4.46 -7.40 2.75
CA ASN A 62 -3.03 -7.59 2.44
C ASN A 62 -2.50 -6.69 1.33
N ARG A 63 -3.36 -6.08 0.51
CA ARG A 63 -3.02 -5.09 -0.50
C ARG A 63 -3.70 -3.78 -0.15
N TRP A 64 -3.02 -2.66 -0.33
CA TRP A 64 -3.61 -1.34 -0.19
C TRP A 64 -2.88 -0.29 -1.03
N VAL A 65 -3.57 0.82 -1.26
CA VAL A 65 -3.04 1.99 -1.96
C VAL A 65 -2.91 3.15 -0.96
N GLU A 66 -1.77 3.83 -1.01
CA GLU A 66 -1.59 5.15 -0.41
C GLU A 66 -1.67 6.17 -1.55
N TYR A 67 -2.78 6.91 -1.58
CA TYR A 67 -2.99 7.94 -2.58
C TYR A 67 -1.96 9.06 -2.44
N ALA A 68 -1.67 9.71 -3.56
CA ALA A 68 -0.72 10.81 -3.59
C ALA A 68 -1.13 11.95 -2.63
N PRO A 69 -0.16 12.71 -2.08
CA PRO A 69 -0.44 13.82 -1.17
C PRO A 69 -1.32 14.91 -1.79
N HIS A 70 -1.24 15.12 -3.11
CA HIS A 70 -1.97 16.19 -3.80
C HIS A 70 -3.50 15.99 -3.79
N PHE A 71 -3.98 14.75 -3.63
CA PHE A 71 -5.40 14.46 -3.46
C PHE A 71 -5.94 14.83 -2.06
N ASN A 72 -5.09 15.19 -1.10
CA ASN A 72 -5.48 15.56 0.27
C ASN A 72 -6.52 14.59 0.89
N LEU A 73 -7.72 15.08 1.21
CA LEU A 73 -8.86 14.31 1.73
C LEU A 73 -9.86 13.90 0.63
N GLU A 74 -9.68 14.38 -0.60
CA GLU A 74 -10.55 14.12 -1.76
C GLU A 74 -10.05 12.92 -2.58
N TYR A 75 -9.46 11.94 -1.90
CA TYR A 75 -9.03 10.71 -2.57
C TYR A 75 -10.25 9.80 -2.79
N ASP A 76 -10.26 9.12 -3.94
CA ASP A 76 -11.34 8.21 -4.30
C ASP A 76 -10.81 6.97 -5.04
N GLY A 77 -11.55 5.86 -4.93
CA GLY A 77 -11.24 4.60 -5.61
C GLY A 77 -11.10 4.73 -7.12
N SER A 78 -11.79 5.69 -7.75
CA SER A 78 -11.69 5.95 -9.19
C SER A 78 -10.33 6.50 -9.63
N GLN A 79 -9.50 7.00 -8.71
CA GLN A 79 -8.17 7.55 -9.00
C GLN A 79 -7.10 6.46 -9.20
N ILE A 80 -7.47 5.19 -9.04
CA ILE A 80 -6.60 4.04 -9.33
C ILE A 80 -6.63 3.78 -10.85
N PRO A 81 -5.49 3.85 -11.55
CA PRO A 81 -5.42 3.53 -12.98
C PRO A 81 -5.76 2.05 -13.25
N ALA A 82 -6.29 1.77 -14.44
CA ALA A 82 -6.73 0.43 -14.84
C ALA A 82 -5.64 -0.66 -14.70
N GLU A 83 -4.38 -0.29 -14.88
CA GLU A 83 -3.21 -1.17 -14.71
C GLU A 83 -3.08 -1.69 -13.27
N TRP A 84 -3.31 -0.83 -12.28
CA TRP A 84 -3.24 -1.17 -10.86
C TRP A 84 -4.57 -1.68 -10.32
N PHE A 85 -5.69 -1.31 -10.95
CA PHE A 85 -7.03 -1.77 -10.57
C PHE A 85 -7.15 -3.30 -10.60
N GLY A 86 -6.59 -3.95 -11.64
CA GLY A 86 -6.61 -5.41 -11.76
C GLY A 86 -5.91 -6.11 -10.59
N TRP A 87 -4.71 -5.65 -10.25
CA TRP A 87 -3.92 -6.21 -9.15
C TRP A 87 -4.55 -5.91 -7.78
N MET A 88 -5.07 -4.70 -7.58
CA MET A 88 -5.70 -4.28 -6.33
C MET A 88 -6.98 -5.08 -6.02
N HIS A 89 -7.76 -5.44 -7.04
CA HIS A 89 -8.98 -6.23 -6.91
C HIS A 89 -8.80 -7.74 -7.15
N TYR A 90 -7.58 -8.27 -7.05
CA TYR A 90 -7.26 -9.70 -7.25
C TYR A 90 -7.74 -10.26 -8.60
N LYS A 91 -7.89 -9.41 -9.63
CA LYS A 91 -8.12 -9.86 -11.01
C LYS A 91 -6.84 -10.37 -11.64
N THR A 92 -5.69 -9.88 -11.17
CA THR A 92 -4.35 -10.33 -11.58
C THR A 92 -3.47 -10.53 -10.36
N ASP A 93 -2.61 -11.55 -10.41
CA ASP A 93 -1.57 -11.76 -9.39
C ASP A 93 -0.33 -10.90 -9.66
N LEU A 94 -0.11 -10.56 -10.92
CA LEU A 94 1.03 -9.75 -11.34
C LEU A 94 0.70 -8.26 -11.23
N PRO A 95 1.49 -7.48 -10.47
CA PRO A 95 1.42 -6.02 -10.51
C PRO A 95 1.90 -5.51 -11.87
N PRO A 96 1.44 -4.32 -12.32
CA PRO A 96 1.72 -3.82 -13.66
C PRO A 96 3.21 -3.57 -13.95
N ASN A 97 4.04 -3.44 -12.92
CA ASN A 97 5.50 -3.35 -13.09
C ASN A 97 6.16 -4.71 -13.43
N ARG A 98 5.48 -5.83 -13.17
CA ARG A 98 5.92 -7.20 -13.51
C ARG A 98 5.09 -7.80 -14.65
N ASP A 99 3.93 -7.22 -14.95
CA ASP A 99 3.08 -7.61 -16.06
C ASP A 99 3.66 -7.12 -17.39
N GLY A 100 4.63 -7.89 -17.92
CA GLY A 100 5.16 -7.64 -19.27
C GLY A 100 4.11 -7.75 -20.37
N MET A 101 2.98 -8.43 -20.11
CA MET A 101 1.91 -8.69 -21.07
C MET A 101 0.99 -7.48 -21.31
N ARG A 102 0.88 -6.56 -20.35
CA ARG A 102 0.17 -5.28 -20.58
C ARG A 102 1.01 -4.25 -21.31
N ARG A 103 2.33 -4.25 -21.08
CA ARG A 103 3.27 -3.31 -21.75
C ARG A 103 3.30 -3.47 -23.26
N ILE A 104 3.21 -4.70 -23.76
CA ILE A 104 3.16 -4.96 -25.21
C ILE A 104 1.88 -4.40 -25.86
N ASN A 105 0.77 -4.37 -25.13
CA ASN A 105 -0.52 -3.91 -25.67
C ASN A 105 -0.68 -2.39 -25.63
N SER A 106 0.08 -1.67 -24.80
CA SER A 106 0.07 -0.20 -24.76
C SER A 106 0.96 0.45 -25.83
N ASP A 107 1.91 -0.29 -26.40
CA ASP A 107 2.92 0.24 -27.32
C ASP A 107 2.54 0.09 -28.81
N GLY A 108 1.35 -0.41 -29.12
CA GLY A 108 0.80 -0.39 -30.49
C GLY A 108 1.67 -1.09 -31.55
N ARG A 109 2.48 -2.08 -31.16
CA ARG A 109 3.11 -3.00 -32.12
C ARG A 109 2.28 -4.27 -32.19
N SER A 110 1.47 -4.29 -33.26
CA SER A 110 0.67 -5.37 -33.85
C SER A 110 1.01 -6.80 -33.42
#